data_AF-A0A7C3MMC1-F1
#
_entry.id   AF-A0A7C3MMC1-F1
#
_cell.length_a   1.000
_cell.length_b   1.000
_cell.length_c   1.000
_cell.angle_alpha   90.00
_cell.angle_beta   90.00
_cell.angle_gamma   90.00
#
_symmetry.space_group_name_H-M   'P 1'
#
loop_
_entity.id
_entity.type
_entity.pdbx_description
1 polymer ?
#
loop_
_entity_poly.entity_id
_entity_poly.type
_entity_poly.pdbx_seq_one_letter_code
_entity_poly.pdbx_strand_id
1 'polypeptide(L)'
;MNLSAAAGTSALTALFTALNGGTLNLYTGTPPANVAAALSGNTLIGTATFASSALSGSITTSGDNVVGTLAFTSSTFTTAAAGTVTFARALNTTPAGVIDLGASSVWLPSTTVVVDQMCTNGGNLYICTTGGTTAASGGPTGTGTAITDNTAVWSYVQPGASTLTMNNVAVTANLSTTIQSATLSLPITNPVGSALVT
;
A
#
# COMPACT_ATOMS: atom_id res chain seq x y z
N MET A 1 -13.81 -7.59 -19.47
CA MET A 1 -14.69 -8.62 -18.87
C MET A 1 -14.86 -8.22 -17.41
N ASN A 2 -16.05 -7.79 -16.99
CA ASN A 2 -16.27 -7.35 -15.61
C ASN A 2 -16.31 -8.58 -14.70
N LEU A 3 -15.63 -8.54 -13.56
CA LEU A 3 -15.82 -9.53 -12.50
C LEU A 3 -17.10 -9.17 -11.76
N SER A 4 -18.02 -10.12 -11.59
CA SER A 4 -19.11 -9.93 -10.61
C SER A 4 -18.52 -9.80 -9.21
N ALA A 5 -19.22 -9.15 -8.28
CA ALA A 5 -18.77 -9.07 -6.88
C ALA A 5 -18.42 -10.46 -6.30
N ALA A 6 -19.21 -11.49 -6.64
CA ALA A 6 -18.94 -12.88 -6.25
C ALA A 6 -17.65 -13.45 -6.89
N ALA A 7 -17.41 -13.18 -8.18
CA ALA A 7 -16.19 -13.61 -8.86
C ALA A 7 -14.96 -12.87 -8.35
N GLY A 8 -15.07 -11.57 -8.09
CA GLY A 8 -14.04 -10.75 -7.45
C GLY A 8 -13.69 -11.27 -6.06
N THR A 9 -14.69 -11.51 -5.22
CA THR A 9 -14.49 -12.09 -3.88
C THR A 9 -13.80 -13.44 -3.98
N SER A 10 -14.23 -14.32 -4.89
CA SER A 10 -13.62 -15.64 -5.06
C SER A 10 -12.15 -15.54 -5.49
N ALA A 11 -11.84 -14.66 -6.44
CA ALA A 11 -10.47 -14.42 -6.89
C ALA A 11 -9.59 -13.86 -5.76
N LEU A 12 -10.13 -12.91 -5.00
CA LEU A 12 -9.41 -12.32 -3.88
C LEU A 12 -9.22 -13.32 -2.73
N THR A 13 -10.20 -14.19 -2.44
CA THR A 13 -10.06 -15.30 -1.49
C THR A 13 -8.96 -16.27 -1.92
N ALA A 14 -8.90 -16.63 -3.20
CA ALA A 14 -7.84 -17.49 -3.73
C ALA A 14 -6.46 -16.85 -3.55
N LEU A 15 -6.37 -15.54 -3.76
CA LEU A 15 -5.14 -14.77 -3.57
C LEU A 15 -4.69 -14.75 -2.11
N PHE A 16 -5.59 -14.47 -1.17
CA PHE A 16 -5.27 -14.58 0.27
C PHE A 16 -4.85 -16.00 0.66
N THR A 17 -5.53 -17.01 0.13
CA THR A 17 -5.17 -18.42 0.38
C THR A 17 -3.76 -18.73 -0.11
N ALA A 18 -3.38 -18.22 -1.28
CA ALA A 18 -2.02 -18.36 -1.80
C ALA A 18 -0.96 -17.70 -0.90
N LEU A 19 -1.32 -16.68 -0.12
CA LEU A 19 -0.42 -15.96 0.79
C LEU A 19 -0.31 -16.56 2.20
N ASN A 20 -1.15 -17.55 2.57
CA ASN A 20 -1.21 -18.12 3.92
C ASN A 20 0.15 -18.63 4.43
N GLY A 21 0.67 -18.05 5.52
CA GLY A 21 1.98 -18.41 6.08
C GLY A 21 3.19 -17.86 5.31
N GLY A 22 2.96 -17.03 4.28
CA GLY A 22 4.01 -16.34 3.54
C GLY A 22 4.55 -15.09 4.25
N THR A 23 5.21 -14.25 3.48
CA THR A 23 5.86 -13.02 3.93
C THR A 23 5.41 -11.81 3.12
N LEU A 24 5.43 -10.65 3.76
CA LEU A 24 5.43 -9.35 3.13
C LEU A 24 6.82 -8.74 3.29
N ASN A 25 7.54 -8.60 2.19
CA ASN A 25 8.88 -8.01 2.15
C ASN A 25 8.79 -6.54 1.75
N LEU A 26 9.32 -5.64 2.57
CA LEU A 26 9.25 -4.20 2.36
C LEU A 26 10.55 -3.72 1.71
N TYR A 27 10.44 -2.87 0.70
CA TYR A 27 11.59 -2.42 -0.08
C TYR A 27 11.65 -0.90 -0.19
N THR A 28 12.87 -0.41 -0.34
CA THR A 28 13.14 0.96 -0.83
C THR A 28 13.64 0.92 -2.27
N GLY A 29 13.65 2.08 -2.94
CA GLY A 29 14.01 2.24 -4.35
C GLY A 29 12.78 2.31 -5.26
N THR A 30 13.00 2.32 -6.58
CA THR A 30 11.91 2.40 -7.56
C THR A 30 11.10 1.10 -7.57
N PRO A 31 9.76 1.15 -7.41
CA PRO A 31 8.93 -0.03 -7.53
C PRO A 31 9.10 -0.70 -8.91
N PRO A 32 9.16 -2.05 -8.96
CA PRO A 32 9.26 -2.76 -10.23
C PRO A 32 7.99 -2.58 -11.05
N ALA A 33 8.12 -2.61 -12.39
CA ALA A 33 6.97 -2.46 -13.29
C ALA A 33 5.94 -3.60 -13.17
N ASN A 34 6.36 -4.77 -12.68
CA ASN A 34 5.48 -5.90 -12.35
C ASN A 34 6.21 -6.88 -11.42
N VAL A 35 5.47 -7.85 -10.89
CA VAL A 35 5.97 -8.85 -9.93
C VAL A 35 7.08 -9.76 -10.48
N ALA A 36 7.18 -9.91 -11.80
CA ALA A 36 8.21 -10.73 -12.45
C ALA A 36 9.50 -9.94 -12.74
N ALA A 37 9.46 -8.60 -12.65
CA ALA A 37 10.65 -7.78 -12.85
C ALA A 37 11.66 -7.96 -11.71
N ALA A 38 12.94 -7.93 -12.07
CA ALA A 38 14.04 -8.06 -11.13
C ALA A 38 14.06 -6.88 -10.16
N LEU A 39 14.33 -7.15 -8.88
CA LEU A 39 14.46 -6.15 -7.82
C LEU A 39 15.83 -5.45 -7.81
N SER A 40 16.38 -5.19 -9.00
CA SER A 40 17.72 -4.60 -9.15
C SER A 40 17.68 -3.14 -8.68
N GLY A 41 18.51 -2.79 -7.70
CA GLY A 41 18.51 -1.45 -7.09
C GLY A 41 17.50 -1.28 -5.96
N ASN A 42 16.73 -2.31 -5.61
CA ASN A 42 15.90 -2.30 -4.41
C ASN A 42 16.67 -2.88 -3.22
N THR A 43 16.48 -2.27 -2.05
CA THR A 43 17.03 -2.78 -0.78
C THR A 43 15.89 -3.25 0.10
N LEU A 44 16.01 -4.47 0.65
CA LEU A 44 15.05 -5.01 1.60
C LEU A 44 15.18 -4.24 2.93
N ILE A 45 14.09 -3.60 3.34
CA ILE A 45 13.99 -2.83 4.58
C ILE A 45 13.58 -3.73 5.75
N GLY A 46 12.69 -4.69 5.51
CA GLY A 46 12.23 -5.61 6.54
C GLY A 46 11.21 -6.59 6.01
N THR A 47 10.88 -7.57 6.83
CA THR A 47 9.94 -8.64 6.49
C THR A 47 8.92 -8.79 7.61
N ALA A 48 7.64 -8.75 7.24
CA ALA A 48 6.54 -9.16 8.09
C ALA A 48 6.04 -10.55 7.65
N THR A 49 5.64 -11.38 8.61
CA THR A 49 5.11 -12.73 8.32
C THR A 49 3.60 -12.70 8.39
N PHE A 50 2.93 -13.23 7.36
CA PHE A 50 1.49 -13.39 7.40
C PHE A 50 1.07 -14.34 8.54
N ALA A 51 -0.15 -14.18 9.03
CA ALA A 51 -0.73 -15.19 9.89
C ALA A 51 -0.99 -16.50 9.11
N SER A 52 -1.38 -17.56 9.82
CA SER A 52 -1.75 -18.84 9.19
C SER A 52 -2.87 -18.68 8.16
N SER A 53 -3.80 -17.75 8.41
CA SER A 53 -4.68 -17.15 7.40
C SER A 53 -4.16 -15.75 7.08
N ALA A 54 -3.79 -15.48 5.84
CA ALA A 54 -3.37 -14.15 5.40
C ALA A 54 -4.56 -13.18 5.27
N LEU A 55 -5.82 -13.66 5.27
CA LEU A 55 -7.00 -12.81 5.35
C LEU A 55 -7.36 -12.52 6.80
N SER A 56 -7.49 -11.23 7.13
CA SER A 56 -8.09 -10.74 8.37
C SER A 56 -9.59 -10.54 8.17
N GLY A 57 -10.41 -11.34 8.85
CA GLY A 57 -11.87 -11.24 8.78
C GLY A 57 -12.44 -11.65 7.42
N SER A 58 -13.30 -10.81 6.86
CA SER A 58 -14.05 -11.08 5.63
C SER A 58 -13.71 -10.06 4.54
N ILE A 59 -13.79 -10.49 3.28
CA ILE A 59 -13.77 -9.59 2.13
C ILE A 59 -15.08 -8.81 2.08
N THR A 60 -15.00 -7.51 1.87
CA THR A 60 -16.14 -6.60 1.77
C THR A 60 -16.16 -5.89 0.42
N THR A 61 -17.31 -5.35 0.03
CA THR A 61 -17.41 -4.43 -1.09
C THR A 61 -17.22 -3.00 -0.59
N SER A 62 -16.31 -2.26 -1.21
CA SER A 62 -16.08 -0.84 -0.96
C SER A 62 -16.14 -0.09 -2.29
N GLY A 63 -17.25 0.59 -2.53
CA GLY A 63 -17.55 1.20 -3.83
C GLY A 63 -17.51 0.16 -4.95
N ASP A 64 -16.72 0.45 -5.97
CA ASP A 64 -16.52 -0.37 -7.16
C ASP A 64 -15.48 -1.49 -7.00
N ASN A 65 -15.06 -1.78 -5.76
CA ASN A 65 -14.05 -2.79 -5.47
C ASN A 65 -14.54 -3.81 -4.44
N VAL A 66 -14.05 -5.04 -4.55
CA VAL A 66 -13.96 -5.95 -3.39
C VAL A 66 -12.62 -5.74 -2.72
N VAL A 67 -12.60 -5.72 -1.38
CA VAL A 67 -11.43 -5.40 -0.56
C VAL A 67 -11.29 -6.40 0.57
N GLY A 68 -10.07 -6.85 0.82
CA GLY A 68 -9.71 -7.64 2.00
C GLY A 68 -8.49 -7.05 2.69
N THR A 69 -8.34 -7.37 3.98
CA THR A 69 -7.22 -6.89 4.80
C THR A 69 -6.26 -8.04 5.08
N LEU A 70 -4.96 -7.82 4.92
CA LEU A 70 -3.91 -8.77 5.24
C LEU A 70 -3.74 -8.92 6.76
N ALA A 71 -3.62 -10.17 7.21
CA ALA A 71 -3.35 -10.52 8.60
C ALA A 71 -1.88 -10.94 8.76
N PHE A 72 -1.25 -10.45 9.84
CA PHE A 72 0.14 -10.74 10.18
C PHE A 72 0.22 -11.44 11.53
N THR A 73 1.26 -12.27 11.71
CA THR A 73 1.56 -12.86 13.03
C THR A 73 1.98 -11.77 14.03
N SER A 74 2.65 -10.74 13.55
CA SER A 74 2.90 -9.48 14.25
C SER A 74 2.85 -8.34 13.24
N SER A 75 2.14 -7.26 13.58
CA SER A 75 2.13 -6.02 12.78
C SER A 75 3.36 -5.15 13.06
N THR A 76 4.12 -5.46 14.12
CA THR A 76 5.37 -4.77 14.47
C THR A 76 6.56 -5.67 14.15
N PHE A 77 7.57 -5.10 13.49
CA PHE A 77 8.78 -5.80 13.09
C PHE A 77 9.98 -4.86 13.15
N THR A 78 11.17 -5.45 13.25
CA THR A 78 12.43 -4.71 13.25
C THR A 78 12.95 -4.56 11.82
N THR A 79 13.34 -3.36 11.45
CA THR A 79 13.91 -3.06 10.13
C THR A 79 15.36 -3.53 10.04
N ALA A 80 15.71 -4.16 8.92
CA ALA A 80 17.08 -4.58 8.60
C ALA A 80 17.92 -3.44 8.01
N ALA A 81 17.28 -2.45 7.38
CA ALA A 81 17.95 -1.32 6.75
C ALA A 81 17.17 -0.02 6.95
N ALA A 82 17.86 1.11 6.78
CA ALA A 82 17.25 2.43 6.77
C ALA A 82 16.81 2.80 5.36
N GLY A 83 15.79 3.66 5.24
CA GLY A 83 15.32 4.18 3.97
C GLY A 83 13.82 4.48 3.99
N THR A 84 13.31 4.94 2.85
CA THR A 84 11.87 5.13 2.65
C THR A 84 11.30 3.89 2.00
N VAL A 85 10.35 3.22 2.66
CA VAL A 85 9.60 2.12 2.07
C VAL A 85 8.72 2.68 0.96
N THR A 86 8.91 2.20 -0.26
CA THR A 86 8.18 2.66 -1.47
C THR A 86 7.18 1.63 -1.96
N PHE A 87 7.46 0.34 -1.73
CA PHE A 87 6.54 -0.76 -2.03
C PHE A 87 6.85 -1.96 -1.13
N ALA A 88 5.94 -2.93 -1.13
CA ALA A 88 6.15 -4.22 -0.51
C ALA A 88 5.72 -5.34 -1.43
N ARG A 89 6.36 -6.51 -1.30
CA ARG A 89 6.04 -7.72 -2.06
C ARG A 89 5.49 -8.78 -1.13
N ALA A 90 4.25 -9.18 -1.35
CA ALA A 90 3.64 -10.33 -0.70
C ALA A 90 4.01 -11.61 -1.48
N LEU A 91 4.43 -12.67 -0.79
CA LEU A 91 4.81 -13.95 -1.39
C LEU A 91 4.73 -15.09 -0.36
N ASN A 92 4.49 -16.32 -0.83
CA ASN A 92 4.52 -17.54 -0.02
C ASN A 92 5.17 -18.69 -0.81
N THR A 93 4.79 -18.81 -2.08
CA THR A 93 5.41 -19.71 -3.07
C THR A 93 5.46 -19.03 -4.43
N THR A 94 6.58 -19.15 -5.15
CA THR A 94 6.74 -18.59 -6.50
C THR A 94 6.04 -19.50 -7.54
N PRO A 95 5.22 -18.99 -8.49
CA PRO A 95 4.79 -17.60 -8.74
C PRO A 95 3.33 -17.29 -8.37
N ALA A 96 2.52 -18.26 -7.92
CA ALA A 96 1.06 -18.07 -7.79
C ALA A 96 0.60 -17.13 -6.66
N GLY A 97 1.50 -16.76 -5.74
CA GLY A 97 1.20 -15.88 -4.60
C GLY A 97 2.01 -14.59 -4.57
N VAL A 98 2.57 -14.12 -5.69
CA VAL A 98 3.39 -12.89 -5.68
C VAL A 98 2.55 -11.66 -6.06
N ILE A 99 2.53 -10.65 -5.20
CA ILE A 99 1.82 -9.38 -5.43
C ILE A 99 2.69 -8.23 -4.91
N ASP A 100 2.74 -7.13 -5.64
CA ASP A 100 3.34 -5.89 -5.15
C ASP A 100 2.26 -4.92 -4.65
N LEU A 101 2.49 -4.30 -3.49
CA LEU A 101 1.65 -3.30 -2.86
C LEU A 101 2.43 -1.98 -2.80
N GLY A 102 1.78 -0.86 -3.15
CA GLY A 102 2.33 0.46 -2.88
C GLY A 102 2.43 0.70 -1.38
N ALA A 103 3.51 1.34 -0.91
CA ALA A 103 3.67 1.69 0.49
C ALA A 103 3.32 3.17 0.74
N SER A 104 2.60 3.41 1.81
CA SER A 104 2.17 4.75 2.25
C SER A 104 2.28 4.86 3.77
N SER A 105 2.49 6.06 4.28
CA SER A 105 2.38 6.33 5.72
C SER A 105 1.00 6.91 6.04
N VAL A 106 0.53 6.74 7.27
CA VAL A 106 -0.52 7.64 7.77
C VAL A 106 0.01 9.07 7.76
N TRP A 107 -0.84 10.03 7.41
CA TRP A 107 -0.46 11.44 7.52
C TRP A 107 -0.12 11.77 8.98
N LEU A 108 1.02 12.40 9.20
CA LEU A 108 1.49 12.82 10.52
C LEU A 108 1.70 14.34 10.52
N PRO A 109 1.34 15.04 11.61
CA PRO A 109 1.55 16.48 11.70
C PRO A 109 3.03 16.83 11.81
N SER A 110 3.41 18.00 11.31
CA SER A 110 4.77 18.57 11.43
C SER A 110 5.90 17.59 11.01
N THR A 111 5.64 16.78 9.99
CA THR A 111 6.53 15.70 9.55
C THR A 111 7.16 16.07 8.22
N THR A 112 8.48 15.86 8.10
CA THR A 112 9.18 16.03 6.83
C THR A 112 8.81 14.90 5.88
N VAL A 113 8.37 15.26 4.68
CA VAL A 113 8.00 14.38 3.58
C VAL A 113 8.81 14.74 2.34
N VAL A 114 9.10 13.73 1.52
CA VAL A 114 9.86 13.89 0.27
C VAL A 114 8.96 13.64 -0.94
N VAL A 115 9.40 14.11 -2.11
CA VAL A 115 8.70 13.84 -3.38
C VAL A 115 8.53 12.34 -3.58
N ASP A 116 7.40 11.95 -4.17
CA ASP A 116 6.92 10.59 -4.41
C ASP A 116 6.55 9.79 -3.15
N GLN A 117 6.73 10.35 -1.95
CA GLN A 117 6.20 9.73 -0.75
C GLN A 117 4.67 9.72 -0.78
N MET A 118 4.08 8.56 -0.53
CA MET A 118 2.63 8.43 -0.40
C MET A 118 2.18 8.56 1.07
N CYS A 119 1.03 9.19 1.29
CA CYS A 119 0.38 9.18 2.59
C CYS A 119 -1.13 8.97 2.49
N THR A 120 -1.73 8.42 3.54
CA THR A 120 -3.18 8.32 3.69
C THR A 120 -3.72 9.36 4.67
N ASN A 121 -4.76 10.10 4.28
CA ASN A 121 -5.51 10.99 5.16
C ASN A 121 -7.01 10.89 4.86
N GLY A 122 -7.85 10.73 5.88
CA GLY A 122 -9.31 10.67 5.72
C GLY A 122 -9.83 9.58 4.77
N GLY A 123 -9.11 8.46 4.61
CA GLY A 123 -9.46 7.37 3.69
C GLY A 123 -8.99 7.56 2.23
N ASN A 124 -8.34 8.68 1.93
CA ASN A 124 -7.76 8.97 0.62
C ASN A 124 -6.25 8.72 0.61
N LEU A 125 -5.72 8.30 -0.53
CA LEU A 125 -4.29 8.18 -0.81
C LEU A 125 -3.81 9.41 -1.58
N TYR A 126 -2.71 9.99 -1.12
CA TYR A 126 -2.05 11.15 -1.70
C TYR A 126 -0.59 10.83 -2.00
N ILE A 127 -0.02 11.47 -3.02
CA ILE A 127 1.42 11.43 -3.35
C ILE A 127 2.00 12.84 -3.23
N CYS A 128 3.15 12.96 -2.58
CA CYS A 128 3.84 14.22 -2.40
C CYS A 128 4.49 14.65 -3.74
N THR A 129 4.04 15.77 -4.29
CA THR A 129 4.58 16.34 -5.53
C THR A 129 5.66 17.39 -5.26
N THR A 130 5.63 18.00 -4.07
CA THR A 130 6.69 18.90 -3.58
C THR A 130 7.01 18.54 -2.13
N GLY A 131 8.24 18.08 -1.88
CA GLY A 131 8.72 17.74 -0.54
C GLY A 131 8.75 18.96 0.39
N GLY A 132 8.57 18.72 1.69
CA GLY A 132 8.48 19.77 2.70
C GLY A 132 8.09 19.22 4.06
N THR A 133 7.57 20.08 4.93
CA THR A 133 7.02 19.72 6.24
C THR A 133 5.50 19.86 6.19
N THR A 134 4.78 18.81 6.58
CA THR A 134 3.30 18.80 6.69
C THR A 134 2.81 19.82 7.73
N ALA A 135 1.55 20.25 7.64
CA ALA A 135 0.96 21.15 8.61
C ALA A 135 0.89 20.52 10.01
N ALA A 136 0.72 21.37 11.03
CA ALA A 136 0.54 20.90 12.41
C ALA A 136 -0.80 20.17 12.63
N SER A 137 -1.78 20.34 11.73
CA SER A 137 -3.07 19.66 11.75
C SER A 137 -3.74 19.67 10.37
N GLY A 138 -4.77 18.85 10.17
CA GLY A 138 -5.65 18.86 8.99
C GLY A 138 -5.18 17.97 7.83
N GLY A 139 -3.91 18.10 7.43
CA GLY A 139 -3.32 17.36 6.31
C GLY A 139 -3.99 17.60 4.96
N PRO A 140 -3.58 16.89 3.89
CA PRO A 140 -4.20 17.02 2.58
C PRO A 140 -5.64 16.52 2.61
N THR A 141 -6.55 17.29 1.98
CA THR A 141 -7.96 16.94 1.83
C THR A 141 -8.44 17.21 0.40
N GLY A 142 -9.51 16.52 -0.02
CA GLY A 142 -10.06 16.63 -1.37
C GLY A 142 -9.34 15.75 -2.41
N THR A 143 -9.62 16.00 -3.69
CA THR A 143 -9.20 15.17 -4.83
C THR A 143 -8.34 15.91 -5.87
N GLY A 144 -7.83 17.09 -5.51
CA GLY A 144 -6.99 17.92 -6.39
C GLY A 144 -5.54 17.41 -6.54
N THR A 145 -4.81 18.00 -7.48
CA THR A 145 -3.42 17.62 -7.82
C THR A 145 -2.34 18.56 -7.25
N ALA A 146 -2.75 19.64 -6.57
CA ALA A 146 -1.87 20.65 -5.99
C ALA A 146 -2.44 21.12 -4.63
N ILE A 147 -2.58 20.18 -3.70
CA ILE A 147 -3.13 20.42 -2.35
C ILE A 147 -1.96 20.83 -1.45
N THR A 148 -1.92 22.10 -1.06
CA THR A 148 -0.90 22.63 -0.15
C THR A 148 -1.17 22.20 1.28
N ASP A 149 -0.16 21.61 1.93
CA ASP A 149 -0.16 21.17 3.32
C ASP A 149 1.09 21.73 4.00
N ASN A 150 0.98 22.96 4.49
CA ASN A 150 2.10 23.81 4.91
C ASN A 150 3.12 24.01 3.77
N THR A 151 4.30 23.37 3.83
CA THR A 151 5.33 23.49 2.77
C THR A 151 5.35 22.30 1.83
N ALA A 152 4.65 21.20 2.18
CA ALA A 152 4.46 20.07 1.29
C ALA A 152 3.30 20.34 0.32
N VAL A 153 3.39 19.79 -0.89
CA VAL A 153 2.28 19.79 -1.86
C VAL A 153 1.94 18.36 -2.23
N TRP A 154 0.64 18.05 -2.25
CA TRP A 154 0.10 16.72 -2.48
C TRP A 154 -0.78 16.66 -3.72
N SER A 155 -0.73 15.53 -4.42
CA SER A 155 -1.73 15.14 -5.41
C SER A 155 -2.56 13.99 -4.88
N TYR A 156 -3.87 14.08 -5.03
CA TYR A 156 -4.75 12.94 -4.82
C TYR A 156 -4.44 11.84 -5.83
N VAL A 157 -4.44 10.59 -5.36
CA VAL A 157 -4.23 9.41 -6.20
C VAL A 157 -5.56 8.66 -6.37
N GLN A 158 -6.16 8.22 -5.27
CA GLN A 158 -7.40 7.43 -5.25
C GLN A 158 -7.93 7.26 -3.81
N PRO A 159 -9.17 6.76 -3.62
CA PRO A 159 -9.63 6.25 -2.33
C PRO A 159 -8.83 4.98 -2.00
N GLY A 160 -8.42 4.77 -0.75
CA GLY A 160 -7.44 3.78 -0.27
C GLY A 160 -7.43 2.39 -0.95
N ALA A 161 -6.84 2.31 -2.14
CA ALA A 161 -6.64 1.09 -2.91
C ALA A 161 -5.65 0.15 -2.23
N SER A 162 -5.36 -0.99 -2.86
CA SER A 162 -4.37 -1.98 -2.40
C SER A 162 -3.08 -1.31 -1.95
N THR A 163 -2.97 -1.07 -0.64
CA THR A 163 -1.93 -0.23 -0.07
C THR A 163 -1.44 -0.87 1.20
N LEU A 164 -0.13 -0.83 1.38
CA LEU A 164 0.48 -1.00 2.68
C LEU A 164 0.48 0.37 3.36
N THR A 165 -0.20 0.48 4.49
CA THR A 165 -0.17 1.68 5.34
C THR A 165 0.68 1.40 6.58
N MET A 166 1.73 2.19 6.75
CA MET A 166 2.62 2.13 7.91
C MET A 166 2.43 3.35 8.83
N ASN A 167 2.89 3.25 10.07
CA ASN A 167 2.98 4.43 10.93
C ASN A 167 3.91 5.50 10.34
N ASN A 168 5.07 5.07 9.82
CA ASN A 168 5.98 5.91 9.06
C ASN A 168 6.69 5.04 8.02
N VAL A 169 6.78 5.53 6.79
CA VAL A 169 7.50 4.86 5.70
C VAL A 169 8.98 5.20 5.68
N ALA A 170 9.38 6.34 6.25
CA ALA A 170 10.78 6.64 6.49
C ALA A 170 11.23 5.91 7.76
N VAL A 171 12.09 4.91 7.60
CA VAL A 171 12.53 4.05 8.70
C VAL A 171 14.03 4.10 8.89
N THR A 172 14.46 3.91 10.13
CA THR A 172 15.88 3.75 10.50
C THR A 172 16.17 2.27 10.71
N ALA A 173 17.39 1.83 10.41
CA ALA A 173 17.79 0.44 10.62
C ALA A 173 17.75 0.05 12.11
N ASN A 174 17.44 -1.22 12.38
CA ASN A 174 17.40 -1.83 13.71
C ASN A 174 16.38 -1.22 14.68
N LEU A 175 15.35 -0.54 14.16
CA LEU A 175 14.25 -0.01 14.95
C LEU A 175 12.95 -0.75 14.64
N SER A 176 12.07 -0.80 15.63
CA SER A 176 10.72 -1.34 15.46
C SER A 176 9.85 -0.35 14.68
N THR A 177 9.16 -0.85 13.67
CA THR A 177 8.11 -0.12 12.95
C THR A 177 6.85 -0.98 12.86
N THR A 178 5.71 -0.37 12.53
CA THR A 178 4.41 -1.02 12.58
C THR A 178 3.64 -0.81 11.28
N ILE A 179 3.06 -1.92 10.78
CA ILE A 179 2.03 -1.93 9.75
C ILE A 179 0.71 -1.57 10.43
N GLN A 180 0.08 -0.46 10.02
CA GLN A 180 -1.26 -0.10 10.49
C GLN A 180 -2.32 -0.91 9.75
N SER A 181 -2.19 -1.02 8.44
CA SER A 181 -3.09 -1.81 7.61
C SER A 181 -2.37 -2.22 6.33
N ALA A 182 -2.78 -3.33 5.73
CA ALA A 182 -2.41 -3.66 4.38
C ALA A 182 -3.62 -4.29 3.69
N THR A 183 -4.06 -3.73 2.57
CA THR A 183 -5.27 -4.16 1.88
C THR A 183 -4.96 -4.66 0.48
N LEU A 184 -5.78 -5.59 0.00
CA LEU A 184 -5.82 -6.01 -1.40
C LEU A 184 -7.22 -5.76 -1.92
N SER A 185 -7.32 -5.24 -3.15
CA SER A 185 -8.55 -4.81 -3.77
C SER A 185 -8.62 -5.24 -5.23
N LEU A 186 -9.78 -5.69 -5.68
CA LEU A 186 -10.05 -5.96 -7.10
C LEU A 186 -11.26 -5.16 -7.56
N PRO A 187 -11.19 -4.51 -8.74
CA PRO A 187 -12.34 -3.79 -9.30
C PRO A 187 -13.42 -4.77 -9.76
N ILE A 188 -14.68 -4.42 -9.48
CA ILE A 188 -15.89 -5.21 -9.80
C ILE A 188 -16.85 -4.47 -10.74
N THR A 189 -16.55 -3.22 -11.12
CA THR A 189 -17.26 -2.46 -12.16
C THR A 189 -16.26 -1.74 -13.08
N ASN A 190 -16.72 -1.33 -14.27
CA ASN A 190 -15.98 -0.39 -15.11
C ASN A 190 -16.15 1.01 -14.51
N PRO A 191 -15.08 1.79 -14.23
CA PRO A 191 -15.27 3.21 -13.93
C PRO A 191 -15.95 3.83 -15.15
N VAL A 192 -17.20 4.22 -15.01
CA VAL A 192 -17.92 5.05 -15.99
C VAL A 192 -17.14 6.36 -16.11
N GLY A 193 -16.17 6.42 -17.03
CA GLY A 193 -15.41 7.65 -17.30
C GLY A 193 -14.02 7.53 -17.89
N SER A 194 -13.37 6.36 -17.98
CA SER A 194 -12.06 6.26 -18.66
C SER A 194 -12.16 5.48 -19.96
N ALA A 195 -11.99 6.20 -21.07
CA ALA A 195 -11.99 5.66 -22.41
C ALA A 195 -10.88 4.61 -22.57
N LEU A 196 -11.28 3.40 -22.94
CA LEU A 196 -10.41 2.41 -23.54
C LEU A 196 -9.89 3.00 -24.86
N VAL A 197 -8.66 3.49 -24.87
CA VAL A 197 -7.93 3.64 -26.14
C VAL A 197 -7.54 2.22 -26.56
N THR A 198 -8.00 1.89 -27.76
CA THR A 198 -7.91 0.60 -28.47
C THR A 198 -6.53 -0.03 -28.45
#